data_AF-A0A2K9PGU2-F1
#
_entry.id   AF-A0A2K9PGU2-F1
#
_cell.length_a   1.000
_cell.length_b   1.000
_cell.length_c   1.000
_cell.angle_alpha   90.00
_cell.angle_beta   90.00
_cell.angle_gamma   90.00
#
_symmetry.space_group_name_H-M   'P 1'
#
loop_
_entity.id
_entity.type
_entity.pdbx_description
1 polymer ?
#
loop_
_entity_poly.entity_id
_entity_poly.type
_entity_poly.pdbx_seq_one_letter_code
_entity_poly.pdbx_strand_id
1 'polypeptide(L)'
;MKKRDKVNEDYNLSVEEIKQQEMQQFLNQTMLERYRKIAAAAAYSERAGNYHIGAKLWMDAMQVATGINRDWCESRMARCQLNSYRIKMNEEAASGEDTMVYDTKFT
;
A
#
# COMPACT_ATOMS: atom_id res chain seq x y z
N MET A 1 -39.05 -29.43 -40.06
CA MET A 1 -38.65 -29.59 -38.64
C MET A 1 -38.04 -28.27 -38.19
N LYS A 2 -38.77 -27.47 -37.39
CA LYS A 2 -38.34 -26.14 -36.91
C LYS A 2 -37.35 -26.32 -35.75
N LYS A 3 -36.08 -25.93 -35.90
CA LYS A 3 -35.25 -25.55 -34.75
C LYS A 3 -35.16 -24.04 -34.77
N ARG A 4 -35.98 -23.44 -33.91
CA ARG A 4 -36.05 -22.00 -33.66
C ARG A 4 -34.67 -21.51 -33.29
N ASP A 5 -34.24 -20.45 -33.96
CA ASP A 5 -33.18 -19.56 -33.52
C ASP A 5 -33.47 -19.21 -32.05
N LYS A 6 -32.60 -19.65 -31.14
CA LYS A 6 -32.58 -19.11 -29.77
C LYS A 6 -32.05 -17.69 -29.90
N VAL A 7 -33.02 -16.80 -30.06
CA VAL A 7 -33.01 -15.37 -29.82
C VAL A 7 -31.80 -14.94 -28.99
N ASN A 8 -30.90 -14.17 -29.61
CA ASN A 8 -30.00 -13.24 -28.92
C ASN A 8 -30.92 -12.17 -28.31
N GLU A 9 -31.51 -12.48 -27.16
CA GLU A 9 -32.44 -11.61 -26.45
C GLU A 9 -31.60 -10.64 -25.61
N ASP A 10 -31.34 -9.48 -26.22
CA ASP A 10 -31.18 -8.18 -25.58
C ASP A 10 -30.22 -8.07 -24.37
N TYR A 11 -28.93 -7.91 -24.65
CA TYR A 11 -28.02 -7.18 -23.76
C TYR A 11 -28.19 -5.65 -23.88
N ASN A 12 -29.43 -5.16 -23.94
CA ASN A 12 -29.69 -3.73 -23.85
C ASN A 12 -29.78 -3.37 -22.37
N LEU A 13 -28.65 -3.00 -21.78
CA LEU A 13 -28.61 -2.37 -20.45
C LEU A 13 -29.59 -1.21 -20.44
N SER A 14 -30.41 -1.14 -19.41
CA SER A 14 -31.26 0.02 -19.19
C SER A 14 -30.40 1.28 -19.03
N VAL A 15 -30.95 2.44 -19.40
CA VAL A 15 -30.28 3.74 -19.23
C VAL A 15 -29.79 3.93 -17.79
N GLU A 16 -30.50 3.38 -16.81
CA GLU A 16 -30.13 3.46 -15.40
C GLU A 16 -28.92 2.58 -15.05
N GLU A 17 -28.86 1.36 -15.59
CA GLU A 17 -27.70 0.47 -15.41
C GLU A 17 -26.44 1.03 -16.09
N ILE A 18 -26.59 1.68 -17.26
CA ILE A 18 -25.49 2.36 -17.93
C ILE A 18 -24.92 3.47 -17.04
N LYS A 19 -25.78 4.34 -16.48
CA LYS A 19 -25.36 5.41 -15.56
C LYS A 19 -24.67 4.88 -14.31
N GLN A 20 -25.16 3.77 -13.75
CA GLN A 20 -24.53 3.14 -12.58
C GLN A 20 -23.14 2.58 -12.92
N GLN A 21 -22.99 1.96 -14.08
CA GLN A 21 -21.69 1.46 -14.55
C GLN A 21 -20.70 2.60 -14.80
N GLU A 22 -21.13 3.67 -15.46
CA GLU A 22 -20.29 4.87 -15.69
C GLU A 22 -19.84 5.50 -14.37
N MET A 23 -20.75 5.64 -13.41
CA MET A 23 -20.42 6.16 -12.09
C MET A 23 -19.41 5.25 -11.36
N GLN A 24 -19.60 3.93 -11.42
CA GLN A 24 -18.66 2.99 -10.82
C GLN A 24 -17.28 3.04 -11.49
N GLN A 25 -17.23 3.16 -12.83
CA GLN A 25 -15.99 3.33 -13.56
C GLN A 25 -15.27 4.62 -13.17
N PHE A 26 -16.00 5.73 -13.06
CA PHE A 26 -15.46 7.01 -12.60
C PHE A 26 -14.86 6.92 -11.19
N LEU A 27 -15.59 6.28 -10.25
CA LEU A 27 -15.09 6.05 -8.89
C LEU A 27 -13.82 5.20 -8.88
N ASN A 28 -13.79 4.11 -9.66
CA ASN A 28 -12.63 3.25 -9.78
C ASN A 28 -11.41 4.00 -10.33
N GLN A 29 -11.59 4.84 -11.34
CA GLN A 29 -10.51 5.68 -11.90
C GLN A 29 -9.99 6.68 -10.88
N THR A 30 -10.90 7.37 -10.18
CA THR A 30 -10.55 8.37 -9.16
C THR A 30 -9.74 7.74 -8.01
N MET A 31 -10.15 6.56 -7.55
CA MET A 31 -9.44 5.81 -6.51
C MET A 31 -8.07 5.33 -6.99
N LEU A 32 -7.97 4.85 -8.23
CA LEU A 32 -6.70 4.42 -8.82
C LEU A 32 -5.70 5.58 -8.97
N GLU A 33 -6.17 6.76 -9.39
CA GLU A 33 -5.32 7.95 -9.47
C GLU A 33 -4.83 8.39 -8.09
N ARG A 34 -5.72 8.39 -7.10
CA ARG A 34 -5.36 8.72 -5.72
C ARG A 34 -4.33 7.73 -5.17
N TYR A 35 -4.57 6.44 -5.37
CA TYR A 35 -3.62 5.37 -5.04
C TYR A 35 -2.25 5.64 -5.65
N ARG A 36 -2.18 5.88 -6.97
CA ARG A 36 -0.91 6.11 -7.69
C ARG A 36 -0.12 7.29 -7.13
N LYS A 37 -0.79 8.41 -6.81
CA LYS A 37 -0.14 9.59 -6.22
C LYS A 37 0.49 9.27 -4.87
N ILE A 38 -0.26 8.62 -3.98
CA ILE A 38 0.22 8.29 -2.63
C ILE A 38 1.33 7.23 -2.70
N ALA A 39 1.16 6.19 -3.50
CA ALA A 39 2.15 5.14 -3.71
C ALA A 39 3.47 5.69 -4.29
N ALA A 40 3.40 6.66 -5.21
CA ALA A 40 4.58 7.31 -5.75
C ALA A 40 5.35 8.10 -4.67
N ALA A 41 4.62 8.84 -3.82
CA ALA A 41 5.22 9.55 -2.68
C ALA A 41 5.84 8.57 -1.66
N ALA A 42 5.15 7.47 -1.33
CA ALA A 42 5.66 6.42 -0.45
C ALA A 42 6.96 5.81 -0.98
N ALA A 43 6.98 5.47 -2.27
CA ALA A 43 8.16 4.92 -2.93
C ALA A 43 9.33 5.92 -2.98
N TYR A 44 9.04 7.23 -3.14
CA TYR A 44 10.05 8.27 -3.05
C TYR A 44 10.66 8.35 -1.64
N SER A 45 9.83 8.40 -0.60
CA SER A 45 10.29 8.41 0.80
C SER A 45 11.13 7.18 1.13
N GLU A 46 10.75 5.99 0.66
CA GLU A 46 11.52 4.77 0.86
C GLU A 46 12.90 4.83 0.19
N ARG A 47 12.99 5.33 -1.05
CA ARG A 47 14.28 5.51 -1.75
C ARG A 47 15.17 6.57 -1.10
N ALA A 48 14.56 7.59 -0.49
CA ALA A 48 15.27 8.61 0.26
C ALA A 48 15.72 8.15 1.67
N GLY A 49 15.46 6.90 2.06
CA GLY A 49 15.76 6.38 3.39
C GLY A 49 14.82 6.88 4.49
N ASN A 50 13.77 7.64 4.14
CA ASN A 50 12.76 8.16 5.06
C ASN A 50 11.70 7.08 5.35
N TYR A 51 12.13 5.95 5.90
CA TYR A 51 11.28 4.76 6.04
C TYR A 51 10.06 4.97 6.95
N HIS A 52 10.17 5.82 7.98
CA HIS A 52 9.05 6.18 8.84
C HIS A 52 7.93 6.92 8.07
N ILE A 53 8.29 7.83 7.17
CA ILE A 53 7.34 8.52 6.28
C ILE A 53 6.80 7.52 5.24
N GLY A 54 7.70 6.72 4.65
CA GLY A 54 7.33 5.71 3.66
C GLY A 54 6.30 4.72 4.20
N ALA A 55 6.45 4.24 5.44
CA ALA A 55 5.48 3.35 6.09
C ALA A 55 4.09 3.99 6.22
N LYS A 56 4.02 5.26 6.67
CA LYS A 56 2.74 5.99 6.78
C LYS A 56 2.08 6.16 5.41
N LEU A 57 2.84 6.57 4.40
CA LEU A 57 2.30 6.74 3.06
C LEU A 57 1.86 5.41 2.42
N TRP A 58 2.56 4.30 2.70
CA TRP A 58 2.10 2.98 2.26
C TRP A 58 0.80 2.55 2.95
N MET A 59 0.61 2.88 4.22
CA MET A 59 -0.66 2.68 4.93
C MET A 59 -1.79 3.53 4.31
N ASP A 60 -1.54 4.80 4.00
CA ASP A 60 -2.52 5.66 3.34
C ASP A 60 -2.87 5.16 1.93
N ALA A 61 -1.87 4.67 1.18
CA ALA A 61 -2.09 4.05 -0.14
C ALA A 61 -2.93 2.78 -0.02
N MET A 62 -2.72 1.98 1.03
CA MET A 62 -3.49 0.75 1.30
C MET A 62 -4.98 1.04 1.51
N GLN A 63 -5.34 2.16 2.15
CA GLN A 63 -6.74 2.53 2.41
C GLN A 63 -7.54 2.81 1.13
N VAL A 64 -6.86 3.22 0.05
CA VAL A 64 -7.48 3.54 -1.24
C VAL A 64 -7.22 2.49 -2.32
N ALA A 65 -6.36 1.51 -2.02
CA ALA A 65 -6.01 0.42 -2.92
C ALA A 65 -7.10 -0.67 -2.93
N THR A 66 -7.24 -1.33 -4.07
CA THR A 66 -8.10 -2.51 -4.24
C THR A 66 -7.30 -3.69 -4.79
N GLY A 67 -7.71 -4.91 -4.41
CA GLY A 67 -7.07 -6.15 -4.86
C GLY A 67 -5.57 -6.19 -4.57
N ILE A 68 -4.79 -6.64 -5.56
CA ILE A 68 -3.33 -6.86 -5.49
C ILE A 68 -2.56 -5.63 -4.99
N ASN A 69 -3.05 -4.42 -5.28
CA ASN A 69 -2.39 -3.19 -4.86
C ASN A 69 -2.40 -3.02 -3.33
N ARG A 70 -3.41 -3.57 -2.65
CA ARG A 70 -3.53 -3.51 -1.19
C ARG A 70 -2.46 -4.39 -0.53
N ASP A 71 -2.31 -5.63 -0.98
CA ASP A 71 -1.32 -6.59 -0.47
C ASP A 71 0.11 -6.10 -0.72
N TRP A 72 0.32 -5.46 -1.88
CA TRP A 72 1.59 -4.79 -2.18
C TRP A 72 1.88 -3.67 -1.19
N CYS A 73 0.92 -2.80 -0.89
CA CYS A 73 1.09 -1.73 0.09
C CYS A 73 1.40 -2.26 1.49
N GLU A 74 0.70 -3.31 1.93
CA GLU A 74 0.97 -3.96 3.22
C GLU A 74 2.41 -4.48 3.29
N SER A 75 2.85 -5.19 2.26
CA SER A 75 4.22 -5.72 2.17
C SER A 75 5.27 -4.61 2.23
N ARG A 76 5.01 -3.48 1.56
CA ARG A 76 5.92 -2.33 1.52
C ARG A 76 5.93 -1.53 2.82
N MET A 77 4.78 -1.40 3.46
CA MET A 77 4.66 -0.82 4.80
C MET A 77 5.51 -1.62 5.80
N ALA A 78 5.37 -2.95 5.83
CA ALA A 78 6.14 -3.81 6.72
C ALA A 78 7.65 -3.69 6.48
N ARG A 79 8.08 -3.65 5.21
CA ARG A 79 9.49 -3.42 4.85
C ARG A 79 10.02 -2.08 5.36
N CYS A 80 9.24 -1.00 5.23
CA CYS A 80 9.61 0.31 5.74
C CYS A 80 9.72 0.31 7.28
N GLN A 81 8.79 -0.32 7.99
CA GLN A 81 8.85 -0.45 9.45
C GLN A 81 10.12 -1.18 9.91
N LEU A 82 10.46 -2.29 9.25
CA LEU A 82 11.68 -3.06 9.53
C LEU A 82 12.95 -2.23 9.36
N ASN A 83 13.05 -1.47 8.26
CA ASN A 83 14.21 -0.61 8.02
C ASN A 83 14.27 0.57 9.01
N SER A 84 13.13 1.15 9.36
CA SER A 84 13.07 2.21 10.37
C SER A 84 13.57 1.72 11.74
N TYR A 85 13.21 0.50 12.13
CA TYR A 85 13.67 -0.11 13.37
C TYR A 85 15.19 -0.36 13.35
N ARG A 86 15.71 -0.89 12.23
CA ARG A 86 17.15 -1.13 12.07
C ARG A 86 17.98 0.14 12.18
N ILE A 87 17.53 1.24 11.58
CA ILE A 87 18.22 2.53 11.68
C ILE A 87 18.27 2.99 13.14
N LYS A 88 17.13 2.95 13.83
CA LYS A 88 17.05 3.35 15.23
C LYS A 88 18.00 2.54 16.13
N MET A 89 18.06 1.22 15.96
CA MET A 89 19.00 0.39 16.73
C MET A 89 20.47 0.71 16.43
N ASN A 90 20.79 1.00 15.17
CA ASN A 90 22.16 1.37 14.79
C ASN A 90 22.54 2.75 15.34
N GLU A 91 21.60 3.71 15.37
CA GLU A 91 21.80 5.02 15.99
C GLU A 91 22.00 4.90 17.50
N GLU A 92 21.20 4.07 18.17
CA GLU A 92 21.34 3.78 19.61
C GLU A 92 22.70 3.13 19.91
N ALA A 93 23.12 2.14 19.12
CA ALA A 93 24.43 1.51 19.24
C ALA A 93 25.59 2.48 18.95
N ALA A 94 25.42 3.42 18.02
CA ALA A 94 26.41 4.46 17.73
C ALA A 94 26.46 5.56 18.80
N SER A 95 25.35 5.77 19.52
CA SER A 95 25.23 6.76 20.61
C SER A 95 25.63 6.22 21.98
N GLY A 96 25.80 4.89 22.10
CA GLY A 96 26.19 4.22 23.33
C GLY A 96 27.63 4.54 23.71
N GLU A 97 27.80 5.45 24.66
CA GLU A 97 28.93 5.47 25.59
C GLU A 97 29.18 4.05 26.12
N ASP A 98 30.38 3.55 25.84
CA ASP A 98 30.95 2.28 26.26
C ASP A 98 31.07 2.24 27.80
N THR A 99 29.95 2.09 28.52
CA THR A 99 29.92 1.91 29.98
C THR A 99 29.63 0.45 30.32
N MET A 100 30.47 -0.44 29.80
CA MET A 100 30.69 -1.75 30.42
C MET A 100 31.55 -1.55 31.67
N VAL A 101 30.90 -1.14 32.78
CA VAL A 101 31.49 -1.28 34.12
C VAL A 101 31.50 -2.78 34.43
N TYR A 102 32.59 -3.45 34.09
CA TYR A 102 32.87 -4.77 34.62
C TYR A 102 33.11 -4.63 36.12
N ASP A 103 32.10 -4.94 36.92
CA ASP A 103 32.25 -5.09 38.36
C ASP A 103 33.12 -6.33 38.63
N THR A 104 34.44 -6.11 38.56
CA THR A 104 35.48 -7.09 38.84
C THR A 104 35.68 -7.15 40.34
N LYS A 105 34.76 -7.82 41.03
CA LYS A 105 34.99 -8.31 42.39
C LYS A 105 34.59 -9.77 42.52
N PHE A 106 35.47 -10.61 42.01
CA PHE A 106 35.66 -11.98 42.49
C PHE A 106 37.10 -12.12 42.98
N THR A 107 37.32 -11.72 44.23
CA THR A 107 38.32 -12.24 45.17
C THR A 107 37.93 -11.82 46.57
#